data_AF-A0A958KH15-F1
#
_entry.id   AF-A0A958KH15-F1
#
_cell.length_a   1.000
_cell.length_b   1.000
_cell.length_c   1.000
_cell.angle_alpha   90.00
_cell.angle_beta   90.00
_cell.angle_gamma   90.00
#
_symmetry.space_group_name_H-M   'P 1'
#
loop_
_entity.id
_entity.type
_entity.pdbx_description
1 polymer ?
#
loop_
_entity_poly.entity_id
_entity_poly.type
_entity_poly.pdbx_seq_one_letter_code
_entity_poly.pdbx_strand_id
1 'polypeptide(L)'
;MSKIRALGVSSLVLLLVSCNTISAPLVVEKAFSLRDSFGNLVKVDRGEWEATATMTRDDRFRLDIDLDSNDPFPPGEDNPDESYSFEFRVPAGNELPSENGSFYLPSAESGQPVDVSGELQTTRWRSDLRRGYEWCDYSCQEYICYGNNDCGWRWTTCRGQRYVEYYTNYMKREFQFKVLPPGKSEVTNARFEGSQTGAHNDYIHQGMCR
;
A
#
# COMPACT_ATOMS: atom_id res chain seq x y z
N MET A 1 0.93 7.70 -50.62
CA MET A 1 1.58 7.05 -49.46
C MET A 1 0.83 7.46 -48.20
N SER A 2 -0.07 6.60 -47.72
CA SER A 2 -0.97 6.89 -46.59
C SER A 2 -0.29 6.54 -45.26
N LYS A 3 -0.12 7.52 -44.37
CA LYS A 3 0.47 7.34 -43.05
C LYS A 3 -0.63 6.95 -42.06
N ILE A 4 -0.70 5.66 -41.72
CA ILE A 4 -1.56 5.14 -40.65
C ILE A 4 -0.95 5.57 -39.31
N ARG A 5 -1.65 6.43 -38.56
CA ARG A 5 -1.28 6.80 -37.19
C ARG A 5 -1.89 5.78 -36.24
N ALA A 6 -1.05 4.95 -35.62
CA ALA A 6 -1.47 4.07 -34.54
C ALA A 6 -1.82 4.91 -33.30
N LEU A 7 -3.09 4.90 -32.91
CA LEU A 7 -3.54 5.40 -31.62
C LEU A 7 -3.10 4.39 -30.55
N GLY A 8 -2.05 4.71 -29.82
CA GLY A 8 -1.61 3.94 -28.66
C GLY A 8 -2.67 4.04 -27.56
N VAL A 9 -3.37 2.93 -27.31
CA VAL A 9 -4.22 2.76 -26.13
C VAL A 9 -3.29 2.74 -24.93
N SER A 10 -3.14 3.89 -24.27
CA SER A 10 -2.42 3.99 -23.01
C SER A 10 -3.27 3.32 -21.94
N SER A 11 -3.04 2.01 -21.74
CA SER A 11 -3.66 1.23 -20.69
C SER A 11 -3.31 1.88 -19.35
N LEU A 12 -4.28 2.52 -18.72
CA LEU A 12 -4.19 3.08 -17.38
C LEU A 12 -4.09 1.91 -16.39
N VAL A 13 -2.88 1.40 -16.19
CA VAL A 13 -2.55 0.47 -15.10
C VAL A 13 -2.64 1.28 -13.81
N LEU A 14 -3.85 1.41 -13.26
CA LEU A 14 -4.10 1.96 -11.94
C LEU A 14 -3.43 1.02 -10.92
N LEU A 15 -2.25 1.45 -10.52
CA LEU A 15 -1.41 1.05 -9.40
C LEU A 15 -2.19 0.34 -8.27
N LEU A 16 -2.27 -0.99 -8.32
CA LEU A 16 -2.59 -1.87 -7.17
C LEU A 16 -1.45 -1.91 -6.14
N VAL A 17 -0.70 -0.81 -5.99
CA VAL A 17 0.53 -0.77 -5.18
C VAL A 17 0.23 -0.59 -3.68
N SER A 18 -1.03 -0.35 -3.29
CA SER A 18 -1.40 -0.06 -1.90
C SER A 18 -1.72 -1.27 -1.02
N CYS A 19 -1.74 -2.50 -1.54
CA CYS A 19 -2.16 -3.66 -0.74
C CYS A 19 -1.12 -4.22 0.25
N ASN A 20 0.10 -3.66 0.29
CA ASN A 20 1.21 -4.18 1.09
C ASN A 20 1.66 -3.25 2.23
N THR A 21 0.96 -2.14 2.41
CA THR A 21 1.30 -1.11 3.39
C THR A 21 0.24 -1.06 4.47
N ILE A 22 0.67 -1.14 5.73
CA ILE A 22 -0.19 -1.12 6.90
C ILE A 22 0.31 -0.01 7.82
N SER A 23 -0.56 0.95 8.13
CA SER A 23 -0.26 2.05 9.05
C SER A 23 -0.93 1.79 10.40
N ALA A 24 -0.17 1.89 11.48
CA ALA A 24 -0.63 1.72 12.85
C ALA A 24 0.38 2.31 13.85
N PRO A 25 -0.01 2.49 15.12
CA PRO A 25 0.95 2.91 16.14
C PRO A 25 2.05 1.87 16.37
N LEU A 26 3.28 2.35 16.49
CA LEU A 26 4.42 1.60 17.03
C LEU A 26 4.59 1.97 18.50
N VAL A 27 4.32 1.03 19.40
CA VAL A 27 4.49 1.21 20.84
C VAL A 27 5.88 0.75 21.25
N VAL A 28 6.72 1.70 21.66
CA VAL A 28 8.12 1.48 22.07
C VAL A 28 8.19 1.40 23.59
N GLU A 29 8.46 0.21 24.11
CA GLU A 29 8.59 -0.08 25.54
C GLU A 29 9.99 0.26 26.07
N LYS A 30 11.02 0.07 25.24
CA LYS A 30 12.42 0.39 25.54
C LYS A 30 13.04 1.07 24.34
N ALA A 31 13.76 2.17 24.55
CA ALA A 31 14.46 2.87 23.49
C ALA A 31 15.44 1.93 22.77
N PHE A 32 15.52 2.07 21.46
CA PHE A 32 16.43 1.32 20.60
C PHE A 32 16.95 2.22 19.49
N SER A 33 17.85 1.70 18.65
CA SER A 33 18.34 2.44 17.49
C SER A 33 18.13 1.61 16.23
N LEU A 34 17.91 2.28 15.10
CA LEU A 34 17.82 1.68 13.77
C LEU A 34 18.78 2.41 12.82
N ARG A 35 19.18 1.74 11.74
CA ARG A 35 19.91 2.38 10.65
C ARG A 35 18.93 2.88 9.59
N ASP A 36 18.99 4.17 9.30
CA ASP A 36 18.20 4.77 8.22
C ASP A 36 18.74 4.36 6.82
N SER A 37 18.07 4.82 5.78
CA SER A 37 18.49 4.61 4.38
C SER A 37 19.88 5.15 4.03
N PHE A 38 20.43 6.06 4.83
CA PHE A 38 21.78 6.63 4.69
C PHE A 38 22.82 5.91 5.56
N GLY A 39 22.41 4.94 6.39
CA GLY A 39 23.25 4.17 7.29
C GLY A 39 23.49 4.83 8.66
N ASN A 40 22.90 6.00 8.92
CA ASN A 40 22.98 6.70 10.19
C ASN A 40 22.18 5.95 11.26
N LEU A 41 22.70 5.95 12.48
CA LEU A 41 21.97 5.40 13.63
C LEU A 41 21.00 6.45 14.17
N VAL A 42 19.72 6.17 14.02
CA VAL A 42 18.61 6.98 14.56
C VAL A 42 18.12 6.30 15.82
N LYS A 43 18.01 7.05 16.91
CA LYS A 43 17.47 6.57 18.18
C LYS A 43 15.96 6.73 18.17
N VAL A 44 15.23 5.65 18.43
CA VAL A 44 13.79 5.66 18.62
C VAL A 44 13.54 5.58 20.12
N ASP A 45 13.03 6.68 20.67
CA ASP A 45 12.77 6.79 22.10
C ASP A 45 11.48 6.06 22.53
N ARG A 46 11.38 5.81 23.83
CA ARG A 46 10.20 5.18 24.43
C ARG A 46 8.98 6.09 24.21
N GLY A 47 7.90 5.52 23.70
CA GLY A 47 6.69 6.27 23.35
C GLY A 47 5.76 5.49 22.43
N GLU A 48 4.76 6.18 21.90
CA GLU A 48 3.90 5.68 20.83
C GLU A 48 4.10 6.59 19.62
N TRP A 49 4.37 5.99 18.47
CA TRP A 49 4.73 6.71 17.24
C TRP A 49 3.83 6.28 16.09
N GLU A 50 3.49 7.20 15.20
CA GLU A 50 2.85 6.82 13.95
C GLU A 50 3.86 6.08 13.07
N ALA A 51 3.49 4.88 12.63
CA ALA A 51 4.36 4.04 11.83
C ALA A 51 3.62 3.42 10.67
N THR A 52 4.37 3.19 9.59
CA THR A 52 3.89 2.54 8.39
C THR A 52 4.81 1.39 8.04
N ALA A 53 4.27 0.18 8.08
CA ALA A 53 4.98 -1.04 7.73
C ALA A 53 4.65 -1.45 6.30
N THR A 54 5.67 -1.59 5.46
CA THR A 54 5.53 -2.00 4.06
C THR A 54 6.27 -3.31 3.82
N MET A 55 5.53 -4.34 3.40
CA MET A 55 6.09 -5.63 2.98
C MET A 55 6.34 -5.59 1.47
N THR A 56 7.59 -5.40 1.05
CA THR A 56 7.92 -5.46 -0.38
C THR A 56 8.06 -6.92 -0.82
N ARG A 57 7.70 -7.23 -2.07
CA ARG A 57 7.79 -8.61 -2.61
C ARG A 57 9.24 -9.08 -2.81
N ASP A 58 10.21 -8.19 -2.66
CA ASP A 58 11.48 -8.30 -3.37
C ASP A 58 12.70 -8.57 -2.50
N ASP A 59 12.53 -8.93 -1.22
CA ASP A 59 13.61 -9.15 -0.20
C ASP A 59 13.68 -8.10 0.93
N ARG A 60 12.72 -7.17 1.03
CA ARG A 60 12.75 -6.12 2.06
C ARG A 60 11.47 -5.96 2.85
N PHE A 61 11.65 -5.73 4.13
CA PHE A 61 10.67 -5.15 5.03
C PHE A 61 11.06 -3.70 5.29
N ARG A 62 10.14 -2.76 5.07
CA ARG A 62 10.36 -1.33 5.32
C ARG A 62 9.46 -0.86 6.44
N LEU A 63 10.04 -0.12 7.39
CA LEU A 63 9.33 0.56 8.46
C LEU A 63 9.60 2.05 8.34
N ASP A 64 8.54 2.82 8.11
CA ASP A 64 8.58 4.27 8.17
C ASP A 64 8.01 4.71 9.53
N ILE A 65 8.70 5.58 10.25
CA ILE A 65 8.28 6.11 11.55
C ILE A 65 8.29 7.64 11.47
N ASP A 66 7.20 8.26 11.89
CA ASP A 66 7.14 9.69 12.15
C ASP A 66 7.60 9.94 13.60
N LEU A 67 8.79 10.55 13.75
CA LEU A 67 9.37 10.83 15.07
C LEU A 67 8.97 12.20 15.62
N ASP A 68 8.10 12.92 14.92
CA ASP A 68 7.80 14.31 15.24
C ASP A 68 6.57 14.48 16.15
N SER A 69 5.79 13.42 16.34
CA SER A 69 4.44 13.53 16.88
C SER A 69 4.32 13.88 18.38
N ASN A 70 5.42 13.92 19.14
CA ASN A 70 5.37 13.94 20.61
C ASN A 70 6.09 15.09 21.32
N ASP A 71 6.92 15.89 20.64
CA ASP A 71 7.55 17.06 21.28
C ASP A 71 6.69 18.31 21.09
N PRO A 72 6.29 19.01 22.17
CA PRO A 72 5.49 20.23 22.06
C PRO A 72 6.35 21.35 21.46
N PHE A 73 6.16 21.62 20.17
CA PHE A 73 6.83 22.74 19.51
C PHE A 73 6.31 24.09 20.01
N PRO A 74 7.20 25.09 20.16
CA PRO A 74 6.78 26.45 20.42
C PRO A 74 5.88 26.94 19.28
N PRO A 75 4.81 27.70 19.58
CA PRO A 75 3.89 28.17 18.56
C PRO A 75 4.61 29.08 17.56
N GLY A 76 4.53 28.74 16.27
CA GLY A 76 5.06 29.56 15.16
C GLY A 76 6.35 29.07 14.52
N GLU A 77 6.85 27.88 14.89
CA GLU A 77 7.96 27.22 14.21
C GLU A 77 7.43 26.10 13.33
N ASP A 78 7.70 26.19 12.01
CA ASP A 78 7.37 25.12 11.07
C ASP A 78 8.28 23.94 11.38
N ASN A 79 7.67 22.85 11.82
CA ASN A 79 8.39 21.63 12.08
C ASN A 79 8.54 20.87 10.75
N PRO A 80 9.76 20.62 10.26
CA PRO A 80 9.91 19.73 9.12
C PRO A 80 9.48 18.34 9.57
N ASP A 81 8.40 17.79 9.00
CA ASP A 81 7.93 16.43 9.26
C ASP A 81 9.11 15.43 9.17
N GLU A 82 9.69 15.08 10.31
CA GLU A 82 10.87 14.21 10.39
C GLU A 82 10.42 12.74 10.34
N SER A 83 10.11 12.29 9.12
CA SER A 83 9.87 10.89 8.84
C SER A 83 11.18 10.15 8.55
N TYR A 84 11.40 9.04 9.26
CA TYR A 84 12.56 8.18 9.07
C TYR A 84 12.15 6.85 8.45
N SER A 85 12.94 6.39 7.48
CA SER A 85 12.72 5.12 6.79
C SER A 85 13.81 4.11 7.12
N PHE A 86 13.40 2.94 7.58
CA PHE A 86 14.26 1.84 8.02
C PHE A 86 14.01 0.60 7.17
N GLU A 87 15.05 0.12 6.50
CA GLU A 87 14.98 -1.08 5.67
C GLU A 87 15.61 -2.29 6.37
N PHE A 88 14.89 -3.40 6.40
CA PHE A 88 15.32 -4.69 6.90
C PHE A 88 15.45 -5.65 5.72
N ARG A 89 16.64 -6.21 5.53
CA ARG A 89 16.85 -7.27 4.54
C ARG A 89 16.20 -8.55 5.02
N VAL A 90 15.56 -9.25 4.10
CA VAL A 90 15.01 -10.59 4.33
C VAL A 90 16.11 -11.60 3.93
N PRO A 91 16.55 -12.47 4.86
CA PRO A 91 17.59 -13.45 4.56
C PRO A 91 17.21 -14.39 3.42
N ALA A 92 18.20 -14.86 2.66
CA ALA A 92 17.96 -15.83 1.60
C ALA A 92 17.34 -17.12 2.16
N GLY A 93 16.23 -17.56 1.57
CA GLY A 93 15.47 -18.73 2.04
C GLY A 93 14.41 -18.41 3.10
N ASN A 94 14.41 -17.19 3.63
CA ASN A 94 13.27 -16.64 4.37
C ASN A 94 12.39 -15.85 3.39
N GLU A 95 11.08 -16.04 3.48
CA GLU A 95 10.12 -15.26 2.72
C GLU A 95 9.20 -14.54 3.70
N LEU A 96 8.90 -13.26 3.44
CA LEU A 96 7.83 -12.60 4.16
C LEU A 96 6.50 -13.24 3.74
N PRO A 97 5.65 -13.65 4.69
CA PRO A 97 4.39 -14.31 4.37
C PRO A 97 3.53 -13.36 3.53
N SER A 98 3.06 -13.86 2.38
CA SER A 98 2.11 -13.12 1.53
C SER A 98 0.66 -13.27 1.99
N GLU A 99 0.35 -14.35 2.73
CA GLU A 99 -0.95 -14.64 3.31
C GLU A 99 -0.87 -14.88 4.82
N ASN A 100 -0.74 -16.13 5.26
CA ASN A 100 -0.65 -16.50 6.67
C ASN A 100 0.75 -17.02 6.96
N GLY A 101 1.38 -16.50 8.01
CA GLY A 101 2.66 -17.04 8.46
C GLY A 101 3.38 -16.11 9.41
N SER A 102 4.46 -16.62 9.98
CA SER A 102 5.40 -15.86 10.79
C SER A 102 6.70 -15.63 10.04
N PHE A 103 7.45 -14.62 10.46
CA PHE A 103 8.79 -14.35 9.95
C PHE A 103 9.69 -13.89 11.10
N TYR A 104 10.99 -14.13 10.92
CA TYR A 104 12.02 -13.66 11.84
C TYR A 104 13.22 -13.14 11.03
N LEU A 105 13.65 -11.92 11.35
CA LEU A 105 14.75 -11.20 10.74
C LEU A 105 15.81 -10.95 11.81
N PRO A 106 16.83 -11.81 11.92
CA PRO A 106 17.89 -11.59 12.90
C PRO A 106 18.75 -10.38 12.51
N SER A 107 19.24 -9.64 13.49
CA SER A 107 20.05 -8.43 13.32
C SER A 107 21.30 -8.67 12.46
N ALA A 108 21.87 -9.87 12.59
CA ALA A 108 23.08 -10.28 11.86
C ALA A 108 22.88 -10.37 10.34
N GLU A 109 21.64 -10.62 9.89
CA GLU A 109 21.32 -10.86 8.49
C GLU A 109 20.47 -9.73 7.89
N SER A 110 19.64 -9.08 8.70
CA SER A 110 18.74 -8.00 8.27
C SER A 110 19.45 -6.67 7.98
N GLY A 111 20.69 -6.51 8.47
CA GLY A 111 21.45 -5.26 8.38
C GLY A 111 21.04 -4.20 9.41
N GLN A 112 20.12 -4.54 10.32
CA GLN A 112 19.64 -3.66 11.38
C GLN A 112 20.22 -4.08 12.74
N PRO A 113 20.45 -3.17 13.69
CA PRO A 113 21.04 -3.49 14.99
C PRO A 113 20.02 -4.07 16.00
N VAL A 114 18.92 -4.63 15.50
CA VAL A 114 17.82 -5.24 16.25
C VAL A 114 17.29 -6.44 15.49
N ASP A 115 16.68 -7.39 16.20
CA ASP A 115 15.93 -8.46 15.55
C ASP A 115 14.48 -8.01 15.35
N VAL A 116 13.81 -8.54 14.33
CA VAL A 116 12.38 -8.36 14.11
C VAL A 116 11.71 -9.72 14.01
N SER A 117 10.61 -9.92 14.75
CA SER A 117 9.77 -11.11 14.67
C SER A 117 8.33 -10.68 14.47
N GLY A 118 7.62 -11.30 13.53
CA GLY A 118 6.24 -10.92 13.27
C GLY A 118 5.40 -12.02 12.66
N GLU A 119 4.13 -11.69 12.47
CA GLU A 119 3.11 -12.57 11.94
C GLU A 119 2.16 -11.77 11.05
N LEU A 120 1.77 -12.37 9.93
CA LEU A 120 0.70 -11.91 9.07
C LEU A 120 -0.44 -12.93 9.13
N GLN A 121 -1.65 -12.44 9.36
CA GLN A 121 -2.89 -13.19 9.23
C GLN A 121 -3.76 -12.53 8.17
N THR A 122 -4.28 -13.34 7.25
CA THR A 122 -5.11 -12.91 6.13
C THR A 122 -6.44 -13.64 6.19
N THR A 123 -7.52 -12.87 6.36
CA THR A 123 -8.90 -13.37 6.31
C THR A 123 -9.54 -12.91 5.00
N ARG A 124 -10.13 -13.85 4.25
CA ARG A 124 -10.85 -13.55 3.01
C ARG A 124 -12.31 -13.97 3.12
N TRP A 125 -13.19 -13.13 2.62
CA TRP A 125 -14.60 -13.46 2.48
C TRP A 125 -15.17 -12.83 1.21
N ARG A 126 -16.29 -13.38 0.75
CA ARG A 126 -16.95 -12.95 -0.48
C ARG A 126 -18.35 -12.47 -0.12
N SER A 127 -18.81 -11.38 -0.74
CA SER A 127 -20.19 -10.93 -0.63
C SER A 127 -21.15 -11.91 -1.30
N ASP A 128 -22.45 -11.71 -1.09
CA ASP A 128 -23.45 -12.25 -2.00
C ASP A 128 -23.33 -11.64 -3.41
N LEU A 129 -23.96 -12.28 -4.39
CA LEU A 129 -24.00 -11.79 -5.77
C LEU A 129 -24.74 -10.45 -5.84
N ARG A 130 -24.05 -9.41 -6.31
CA ARG A 130 -24.62 -8.10 -6.58
C ARG A 130 -24.97 -7.96 -8.05
N ARG A 131 -26.11 -7.31 -8.30
CA ARG A 131 -26.61 -7.00 -9.64
C ARG A 131 -27.05 -5.55 -9.67
N GLY A 132 -26.71 -4.83 -10.72
CA GLY A 132 -27.06 -3.41 -10.80
C GLY A 132 -26.56 -2.74 -12.07
N TYR A 133 -26.60 -1.43 -12.08
CA TYR A 133 -26.04 -0.61 -13.15
C TYR A 133 -24.85 0.18 -12.61
N GLU A 134 -23.76 0.22 -13.37
CA GLU A 134 -22.59 1.05 -13.08
C GLU A 134 -22.35 2.04 -14.22
N TRP A 135 -21.85 3.22 -13.85
CA TRP A 135 -21.42 4.22 -14.83
C TRP A 135 -20.21 3.71 -15.60
N CYS A 136 -20.19 4.01 -16.89
CA CYS A 136 -19.11 3.66 -17.78
C CYS A 136 -18.92 4.75 -18.82
N ASP A 137 -17.69 4.87 -19.30
CA ASP A 137 -17.35 5.71 -20.44
C ASP A 137 -17.23 4.82 -21.68
N TYR A 138 -17.73 5.31 -22.81
CA TYR A 138 -17.63 4.63 -24.09
C TYR A 138 -17.39 5.62 -25.23
N SER A 139 -16.80 5.14 -26.32
CA SER A 139 -16.60 5.97 -27.50
C SER A 139 -17.89 6.06 -28.31
N CYS A 140 -18.33 7.28 -28.58
CA CYS A 140 -19.52 7.57 -29.36
C CYS A 140 -19.17 8.56 -30.48
N GLN A 141 -19.93 8.54 -31.57
CA GLN A 141 -19.80 9.57 -32.60
C GLN A 141 -20.75 10.73 -32.28
N GLU A 142 -20.19 11.92 -32.19
CA GLU A 142 -20.94 13.16 -32.05
C GLU A 142 -20.68 14.03 -33.29
N TYR A 143 -21.73 14.67 -33.80
CA TYR A 143 -21.59 15.60 -34.92
C TYR A 143 -21.23 16.98 -34.37
N ILE A 144 -19.97 17.35 -34.50
CA ILE A 144 -19.43 18.59 -33.95
C ILE A 144 -19.14 19.55 -35.10
N CYS A 145 -19.50 20.83 -34.92
CA CYS A 145 -19.15 21.92 -35.81
C CYS A 145 -18.21 22.88 -35.09
N TYR A 146 -16.99 23.03 -35.62
CA TYR A 146 -16.12 24.15 -35.28
C TYR A 146 -16.38 25.26 -36.31
N GLY A 147 -16.37 26.54 -35.89
CA GLY A 147 -16.71 27.66 -36.77
C GLY A 147 -15.99 27.64 -38.13
N ASN A 148 -16.58 28.29 -39.14
CA ASN A 148 -16.21 28.22 -40.57
C ASN A 148 -16.60 26.94 -41.31
N ASN A 149 -17.80 26.40 -41.06
CA ASN A 149 -18.36 25.24 -41.78
C ASN A 149 -17.54 23.92 -41.67
N ASP A 150 -16.59 23.81 -40.73
CA ASP A 150 -15.92 22.53 -40.43
C ASP A 150 -16.80 21.72 -39.47
N CYS A 151 -17.77 21.04 -40.06
CA CYS A 151 -18.64 20.11 -39.37
C CYS A 151 -18.28 18.68 -39.76
N GLY A 152 -18.32 17.77 -38.79
CA GLY A 152 -18.24 16.36 -39.10
C GLY A 152 -18.43 15.48 -37.87
N TRP A 153 -18.65 14.19 -38.13
CA TRP A 153 -18.63 13.18 -37.10
C TRP A 153 -17.24 13.09 -36.51
N ARG A 154 -17.14 13.16 -35.18
CA ARG A 154 -15.93 12.98 -34.41
C ARG A 154 -16.21 11.98 -33.29
N TRP A 155 -15.22 11.14 -32.99
CA TRP A 155 -15.30 10.27 -31.82
C TRP A 155 -15.08 11.11 -30.56
N THR A 156 -16.00 11.00 -29.62
CA THR A 156 -15.93 11.62 -28.30
C THR A 156 -16.16 10.56 -27.21
N THR A 157 -15.93 10.93 -25.94
CA THR A 157 -16.20 10.09 -24.78
C THR A 157 -17.59 10.39 -24.26
N CYS A 158 -18.52 9.45 -24.42
CA CYS A 158 -19.84 9.50 -23.83
C CYS A 158 -19.85 8.78 -22.48
N ARG A 159 -20.71 9.26 -21.57
CA ARG A 159 -21.05 8.58 -20.31
C ARG A 159 -22.35 7.81 -20.49
N GLY A 160 -22.34 6.57 -20.06
CA GLY A 160 -23.49 5.68 -20.07
C GLY A 160 -23.57 4.83 -18.81
N GLN A 161 -24.56 3.95 -18.78
CA GLN A 161 -24.68 2.92 -17.76
C GLN A 161 -24.59 1.54 -18.41
N ARG A 162 -24.01 0.59 -17.69
CA ARG A 162 -24.03 -0.83 -18.08
C ARG A 162 -24.56 -1.66 -16.93
N TYR A 163 -25.35 -2.68 -17.27
CA TYR A 163 -25.73 -3.70 -16.31
C TYR A 163 -24.51 -4.54 -15.92
N VAL A 164 -24.33 -4.81 -14.64
CA VAL A 164 -23.22 -5.61 -14.12
C VAL A 164 -23.72 -6.64 -13.11
N GLU A 165 -23.02 -7.76 -13.07
CA GLU A 165 -23.15 -8.75 -12.00
C GLU A 165 -21.75 -9.06 -11.45
N TYR A 166 -21.57 -9.00 -10.14
CA TYR A 166 -20.26 -9.23 -9.51
C TYR A 166 -20.37 -9.72 -8.06
N TYR A 167 -19.29 -10.34 -7.60
CA TYR A 167 -19.05 -10.58 -6.17
C TYR A 167 -18.00 -9.59 -5.68
N THR A 168 -18.19 -8.98 -4.51
CA THR A 168 -17.12 -8.23 -3.85
C THR A 168 -16.31 -9.21 -3.00
N ASN A 169 -15.05 -9.41 -3.36
CA ASN A 169 -14.10 -10.15 -2.52
C ASN A 169 -13.45 -9.16 -1.56
N TYR A 170 -13.55 -9.45 -0.27
CA TYR A 170 -12.92 -8.70 0.79
C TYR A 170 -11.72 -9.46 1.33
N MET A 171 -10.70 -8.72 1.72
CA MET A 171 -9.48 -9.25 2.32
C MET A 171 -9.09 -8.36 3.50
N LYS A 172 -9.05 -8.93 4.70
CA LYS A 172 -8.48 -8.31 5.89
C LYS A 172 -7.10 -8.90 6.14
N ARG A 173 -6.09 -8.05 6.27
CA ARG A 173 -4.73 -8.41 6.68
C ARG A 173 -4.49 -7.84 8.07
N GLU A 174 -4.09 -8.68 9.00
CA GLU A 174 -3.69 -8.32 10.36
C GLU A 174 -2.20 -8.62 10.47
N PHE A 175 -1.42 -7.57 10.74
CA PHE A 175 0.03 -7.64 10.76
C PHE A 175 0.52 -7.16 12.11
N GLN A 176 1.31 -8.02 12.75
CA GLN A 176 1.93 -7.70 14.02
C GLN A 176 3.42 -8.01 13.94
N PHE A 177 4.25 -7.14 14.53
CA PHE A 177 5.66 -7.46 14.73
C PHE A 177 6.18 -6.87 16.03
N LYS A 178 7.29 -7.45 16.49
CA LYS A 178 8.04 -7.05 17.66
C LYS A 178 9.47 -6.73 17.23
N VAL A 179 9.99 -5.63 17.76
CA VAL A 179 11.41 -5.30 17.72
C VAL A 179 12.04 -5.87 18.98
N LEU A 180 13.08 -6.69 18.83
CA LEU A 180 13.74 -7.40 19.92
C LEU A 180 15.22 -6.99 20.01
N PRO A 181 15.84 -7.01 21.20
CA PRO A 181 17.29 -6.90 21.29
C PRO A 181 17.98 -8.05 20.54
N PRO A 182 19.15 -7.81 19.93
CA PRO A 182 19.89 -8.83 19.19
C PRO A 182 20.08 -10.13 19.98
N GLY A 183 19.62 -11.25 19.41
CA GLY A 183 19.76 -12.58 19.98
C GLY A 183 18.93 -12.86 21.24
N LYS A 184 17.94 -12.00 21.56
CA LYS A 184 17.06 -12.16 22.73
C LYS A 184 15.60 -12.23 22.30
N SER A 185 15.02 -13.43 22.27
CA SER A 185 13.64 -13.64 21.86
C SER A 185 12.57 -13.18 22.88
N GLU A 186 12.92 -13.10 24.17
CA GLU A 186 11.95 -12.86 25.25
C GLU A 186 11.75 -11.38 25.60
N VAL A 187 12.68 -10.50 25.22
CA VAL A 187 12.65 -9.09 25.57
C VAL A 187 12.12 -8.30 24.38
N THR A 188 11.05 -7.55 24.56
CA THR A 188 10.50 -6.67 23.52
C THR A 188 10.96 -5.24 23.74
N ASN A 189 11.48 -4.60 22.69
CA ASN A 189 11.79 -3.17 22.67
C ASN A 189 10.60 -2.37 22.14
N ALA A 190 9.92 -2.87 21.11
CA ALA A 190 8.73 -2.25 20.56
C ALA A 190 7.77 -3.28 19.95
N ARG A 191 6.51 -2.91 19.82
CA ARG A 191 5.46 -3.70 19.17
C ARG A 191 4.66 -2.84 18.20
N PHE A 192 4.28 -3.42 17.08
CA PHE A 192 3.41 -2.84 16.08
C PHE A 192 2.26 -3.82 15.85
N GLU A 193 1.03 -3.30 15.85
CA GLU A 193 -0.18 -4.09 15.59
C GLU A 193 -1.10 -3.28 14.69
N GLY A 194 -1.21 -3.69 13.43
CA GLY A 194 -1.99 -2.99 12.43
C GLY A 194 -2.89 -3.91 11.63
N SER A 195 -3.92 -3.36 11.02
CA SER A 195 -4.76 -4.09 10.08
C SER A 195 -5.15 -3.26 8.88
N GLN A 196 -5.29 -3.90 7.73
CA GLN A 196 -5.75 -3.29 6.49
C GLN A 196 -6.87 -4.13 5.88
N THR A 197 -7.93 -3.49 5.45
CA THR A 197 -9.02 -4.16 4.71
C THR A 197 -9.07 -3.64 3.28
N GLY A 198 -8.99 -4.56 2.32
CA GLY A 198 -9.17 -4.31 0.89
C GLY A 198 -10.46 -4.95 0.38
N ALA A 199 -10.99 -4.40 -0.71
CA ALA A 199 -12.13 -4.96 -1.43
C ALA A 199 -11.89 -4.87 -2.94
N HIS A 200 -12.28 -5.90 -3.69
CA HIS A 200 -12.24 -5.91 -5.14
C HIS A 200 -13.49 -6.59 -5.71
N ASN A 201 -14.07 -6.00 -6.75
CA ASN A 201 -15.23 -6.56 -7.45
C ASN A 201 -14.77 -7.54 -8.55
N ASP A 202 -15.17 -8.80 -8.40
CA ASP A 202 -14.98 -9.88 -9.37
C ASP A 202 -16.24 -9.99 -10.23
N TYR A 203 -16.18 -9.42 -11.44
CA TYR A 203 -17.32 -9.32 -12.34
C TYR A 203 -17.56 -10.63 -13.08
N ILE A 204 -18.75 -11.19 -12.92
CA ILE A 204 -19.21 -12.36 -13.68
C ILE A 204 -19.91 -11.94 -14.99
N HIS A 205 -20.48 -10.73 -15.02
CA HIS A 205 -21.11 -10.16 -16.20
C HIS A 205 -20.90 -8.65 -16.28
N GLN A 206 -20.59 -8.16 -17.48
CA GLN A 206 -20.56 -6.74 -17.81
C GLN A 206 -21.28 -6.52 -19.13
N GLY A 207 -22.43 -5.84 -19.07
CA GLY A 207 -23.22 -5.48 -20.23
C GLY A 207 -22.57 -4.39 -21.07
N MET A 208 -23.17 -4.11 -22.23
CA MET A 208 -22.76 -2.98 -23.06
C MET A 208 -23.03 -1.66 -22.33
N CYS A 209 -22.07 -0.74 -22.41
CA CYS A 209 -22.27 0.64 -21.97
C CYS A 209 -23.20 1.37 -22.94
N ARG A 210 -24.25 2.02 -22.44
CA ARG A 210 -25.22 2.80 -23.23
C ARG A 210 -25.53 4.12 -22.56
#